data_AF-A0A7C2A0U4-F1
#
_entry.id   AF-A0A7C2A0U4-F1
#
_cell.length_a   1.000
_cell.length_b   1.000
_cell.length_c   1.000
_cell.angle_alpha   90.00
_cell.angle_beta   90.00
_cell.angle_gamma   90.00
#
_symmetry.space_group_name_H-M   'P 1'
#
loop_
_entity.id
_entity.type
_entity.pdbx_description
1 polymer ?
#
loop_
_entity_poly.entity_id
_entity_poly.type
_entity_poly.pdbx_seq_one_letter_code
_entity_poly.pdbx_strand_id
1 'polypeptide(L)'
;SRALTILSKKELEAETYIAVVDEELCSGCGICISVCPYQAIELITEDDKKRAKVNEALCMGCGACTAACPSGAMQQRGFKDKEILSMIEVLSK
;
A
#
# COMPACT_ATOMS: atom_id res chain seq x y z
N SER A 1 -11.69 25.96 -18.91
CA SER A 1 -12.27 24.63 -18.61
C SER A 1 -11.46 24.00 -17.48
N ARG A 2 -12.07 23.17 -16.61
CA ARG A 2 -11.34 22.52 -15.50
C ARG A 2 -10.23 21.56 -15.97
N ALA A 3 -10.39 20.98 -17.16
CA ALA A 3 -9.39 20.10 -17.78
C ALA A 3 -8.08 20.83 -18.12
N LEU A 4 -8.16 22.08 -18.62
CA LEU A 4 -6.98 22.89 -18.94
C LEU A 4 -6.08 23.13 -17.72
N THR A 5 -6.65 23.26 -16.53
CA THR A 5 -5.92 23.46 -15.27
C THR A 5 -5.00 22.28 -14.92
N ILE A 6 -5.39 21.06 -15.27
CA ILE A 6 -4.56 19.87 -15.06
C ILE A 6 -3.52 19.77 -16.17
N LEU A 7 -3.94 19.92 -17.43
CA LEU A 7 -3.09 19.76 -18.62
C LEU A 7 -1.98 20.81 -18.74
N SER A 8 -2.17 22.01 -18.19
CA SER A 8 -1.16 23.08 -18.23
C SER A 8 -0.02 22.90 -17.24
N LYS A 9 -0.13 21.96 -16.28
CA LYS A 9 0.92 21.71 -15.29
C LYS A 9 2.00 20.81 -15.90
N LYS A 10 3.26 21.14 -15.64
CA LYS A 10 4.42 20.34 -16.04
C LYS A 10 4.49 19.01 -15.27
N GLU A 11 4.07 19.04 -14.02
CA GLU A 11 4.10 17.91 -13.08
C GLU A 11 2.81 17.92 -12.24
N LEU A 12 2.42 16.74 -11.78
CA LEU A 12 1.26 16.53 -10.93
C LEU A 12 1.70 15.85 -9.65
N GLU A 13 1.28 16.40 -8.52
CA GLU A 13 1.46 15.77 -7.22
C GLU A 13 0.39 14.68 -7.06
N ALA A 14 0.82 13.46 -6.79
CA ALA A 14 -0.05 12.34 -6.48
C ALA A 14 -0.25 12.22 -4.97
N GLU A 15 -1.41 11.68 -4.57
CA GLU A 15 -1.66 11.34 -3.18
C GLU A 15 -0.71 10.21 -2.73
N THR A 16 -0.22 10.30 -1.49
CA THR A 16 0.84 9.43 -0.97
C THR A 16 0.33 8.29 -0.09
N TYR A 17 -0.98 8.07 -0.05
CA TYR A 17 -1.62 6.99 0.71
C TYR A 17 -1.50 5.65 -0.03
N ILE A 18 -0.27 5.19 -0.23
CA ILE A 18 0.03 3.96 -0.97
C ILE A 18 0.43 2.82 -0.04
N ALA A 19 0.25 1.59 -0.53
CA ALA A 19 0.65 0.40 0.18
C ALA A 19 2.18 0.27 0.18
N VAL A 20 2.74 -0.09 1.33
CA VAL A 20 4.17 -0.37 1.53
C VAL A 20 4.33 -1.74 2.18
N VAL A 21 5.49 -2.37 1.97
CA VAL A 21 5.77 -3.72 2.47
C VAL A 21 6.90 -3.65 3.50
N ASP A 22 6.69 -4.26 4.65
CA ASP A 22 7.75 -4.59 5.60
C ASP A 22 8.45 -5.88 5.13
N GLU A 23 9.69 -5.75 4.68
CA GLU A 23 10.47 -6.84 4.12
C GLU A 23 10.89 -7.89 5.16
N GLU A 24 10.95 -7.53 6.44
CA GLU A 24 11.30 -8.46 7.50
C GLU A 24 10.11 -9.38 7.83
N LEU A 25 8.89 -8.84 7.78
CA LEU A 25 7.66 -9.57 8.09
C LEU A 25 7.05 -10.30 6.88
N CYS A 26 7.41 -9.91 5.66
CA CYS A 26 6.80 -10.48 4.46
C CYS A 26 7.33 -11.90 4.20
N SER A 27 6.43 -12.88 4.11
CA SER A 27 6.78 -14.26 3.78
C SER A 27 6.75 -14.58 2.28
N GLY A 28 6.31 -13.64 1.45
CA GLY A 28 6.14 -13.86 0.01
C GLY A 28 4.96 -14.76 -0.36
N CYS A 29 3.92 -14.85 0.48
CA CYS A 29 2.76 -15.74 0.27
C CYS A 29 1.88 -15.40 -0.95
N GLY A 30 1.93 -14.16 -1.45
CA GLY A 30 1.22 -13.73 -2.67
C GLY A 30 -0.27 -13.39 -2.53
N ILE A 31 -0.87 -13.48 -1.32
CA ILE A 31 -2.29 -13.14 -1.11
C ILE A 31 -2.61 -11.71 -1.57
N CYS A 32 -1.70 -10.76 -1.29
CA CYS A 32 -1.84 -9.36 -1.67
C CYS A 32 -2.02 -9.14 -3.18
N ILE A 33 -1.46 -10.00 -4.04
CA ILE A 33 -1.60 -9.92 -5.50
C ILE A 33 -3.07 -10.18 -5.89
N SER A 34 -3.67 -11.23 -5.33
CA SER A 34 -5.02 -11.66 -5.69
C SER A 34 -6.11 -10.65 -5.32
N VAL A 35 -5.87 -9.84 -4.29
CA VAL A 35 -6.84 -8.85 -3.79
C VAL A 35 -6.64 -7.46 -4.39
N CYS A 36 -5.57 -7.22 -5.15
CA CYS A 36 -5.30 -5.91 -5.74
C CYS A 36 -6.06 -5.75 -7.07
N PRO A 37 -7.09 -4.89 -7.16
CA PRO A 37 -7.84 -4.71 -8.40
C PRO A 37 -7.05 -3.94 -9.47
N TYR A 38 -5.97 -3.27 -9.07
CA TYR A 38 -5.12 -2.44 -9.94
C TYR A 38 -3.86 -3.15 -10.42
N GLN A 39 -3.66 -4.42 -10.02
CA GLN A 39 -2.47 -5.20 -10.36
C GLN A 39 -1.16 -4.49 -9.99
N ALA A 40 -1.17 -3.72 -8.90
CA ALA A 40 -0.05 -2.89 -8.46
C ALA A 40 1.02 -3.67 -7.68
N ILE A 41 0.87 -4.99 -7.51
CA ILE A 41 1.71 -5.78 -6.59
C ILE A 41 2.29 -6.98 -7.33
N GLU A 42 3.59 -7.19 -7.15
CA GLU A 42 4.34 -8.32 -7.70
C GLU A 42 5.14 -9.04 -6.60
N LEU A 43 5.53 -10.29 -6.85
CA LEU A 43 6.48 -11.01 -6.00
C LEU A 43 7.86 -10.97 -6.64
N ILE A 44 8.82 -10.37 -5.95
CA ILE A 44 10.23 -10.37 -6.31
C ILE A 44 10.99 -11.36 -5.44
N THR A 45 12.14 -11.82 -5.93
CA THR A 45 13.07 -12.65 -5.16
C THR A 45 14.37 -11.88 -5.00
N GLU A 46 14.71 -11.54 -3.77
CA GLU A 46 15.95 -10.87 -3.38
C GLU A 46 16.58 -11.66 -2.24
N ASP A 47 17.89 -11.88 -2.25
CA ASP A 47 18.63 -12.63 -1.22
C ASP A 47 18.02 -14.01 -0.87
N ASP A 48 17.64 -14.79 -1.89
CA ASP A 48 16.95 -16.08 -1.77
C ASP A 48 15.61 -16.05 -1.02
N LYS A 49 15.06 -14.85 -0.79
CA LYS A 49 13.78 -14.62 -0.13
C LYS A 49 12.76 -14.02 -1.10
N LYS A 50 11.55 -14.58 -1.11
CA LYS A 50 10.43 -14.00 -1.85
C LYS A 50 9.77 -12.90 -1.04
N ARG A 51 9.52 -11.76 -1.69
CA ARG A 51 8.93 -10.55 -1.08
C ARG A 51 7.93 -9.92 -2.03
N ALA A 52 6.88 -9.34 -1.46
CA ALA A 52 5.95 -8.52 -2.22
C ALA A 52 6.58 -7.14 -2.48
N LYS A 53 6.38 -6.61 -3.69
CA LYS A 53 6.78 -5.26 -4.07
C LYS A 53 5.59 -4.55 -4.68
N VAL A 54 5.41 -3.29 -4.29
CA VAL A 54 4.31 -2.45 -4.76
C VAL A 54 4.83 -1.48 -5.81
N ASN A 55 4.15 -1.43 -6.96
CA ASN A 55 4.30 -0.37 -7.93
C ASN A 55 3.51 0.85 -7.45
N GLU A 56 4.23 1.86 -6.94
CA GLU A 56 3.63 3.07 -6.39
C GLU A 56 2.76 3.82 -7.41
N ALA A 57 3.08 3.76 -8.70
CA ALA A 57 2.34 4.47 -9.75
C ALA A 57 0.97 3.83 -10.07
N LEU A 58 0.78 2.54 -9.77
CA LEU A 58 -0.48 1.83 -9.98
C LEU A 58 -1.33 1.73 -8.69
N CYS A 59 -0.72 2.00 -7.54
CA CYS A 59 -1.39 1.86 -6.26
C CYS A 59 -2.38 3.02 -6.03
N MET A 60 -3.68 2.72 -6.04
CA MET A 60 -4.72 3.72 -5.75
C MET A 60 -5.03 3.87 -4.26
N GLY A 61 -4.26 3.23 -3.37
CA GLY A 61 -4.41 3.44 -1.93
C GLY A 61 -5.69 2.88 -1.28
N CYS A 62 -6.31 1.84 -1.86
CA CYS A 62 -7.56 1.27 -1.33
C CYS A 62 -7.43 0.49 -0.01
N GLY A 63 -6.22 0.09 0.40
CA GLY A 63 -5.98 -0.65 1.66
C GLY A 63 -6.36 -2.14 1.67
N ALA A 64 -6.93 -2.70 0.60
CA ALA A 64 -7.37 -4.10 0.57
C ALA A 64 -6.25 -5.12 0.86
N CYS A 65 -5.05 -4.87 0.34
CA CYS A 65 -3.88 -5.72 0.57
C CYS A 65 -3.36 -5.67 2.01
N THR A 66 -3.48 -4.53 2.69
CA THR A 66 -3.15 -4.36 4.13
C THR A 66 -4.07 -5.22 4.98
N ALA A 67 -5.38 -5.11 4.77
CA ALA A 67 -6.38 -5.89 5.51
C ALA A 67 -6.26 -7.41 5.28
N ALA A 68 -5.84 -7.84 4.08
CA ALA A 68 -5.72 -9.25 3.73
C ALA A 68 -4.38 -9.88 4.15
N CYS A 69 -3.38 -9.09 4.57
CA CYS A 69 -2.05 -9.60 4.83
C CYS A 69 -1.99 -10.36 6.16
N PRO A 70 -1.76 -11.69 6.16
CA PRO A 70 -1.79 -12.47 7.40
C PRO A 70 -0.59 -12.21 8.31
N SER A 71 0.56 -11.79 7.75
CA SER A 71 1.75 -11.46 8.53
C SER A 71 1.79 -10.02 9.02
N GLY A 72 0.81 -9.19 8.63
CA GLY A 72 0.82 -7.74 8.90
C GLY A 72 1.90 -6.97 8.14
N ALA A 73 2.62 -7.61 7.21
CA ALA A 73 3.73 -6.98 6.48
C ALA A 73 3.27 -5.87 5.52
N MET A 74 2.08 -5.98 4.95
CA MET A 74 1.50 -4.91 4.13
C MET A 74 0.97 -3.82 5.06
N GLN A 75 1.40 -2.58 4.85
CA GLN A 75 0.94 -1.41 5.61
C GLN A 75 0.54 -0.29 4.66
N GLN A 76 -0.34 0.60 5.11
CA GLN A 76 -0.76 1.76 4.32
C GLN A 76 -0.01 3.01 4.81
N ARG A 77 0.67 3.72 3.90
CA ARG A 77 1.40 4.95 4.24
C ARG A 77 0.40 6.01 4.70
N GLY A 78 0.56 6.51 5.93
CA GLY A 78 -0.34 7.48 6.57
C GLY A 78 -1.54 6.86 7.31
N PHE A 79 -1.71 5.54 7.23
CA PHE A 79 -2.75 4.79 7.94
C PHE A 79 -2.21 3.42 8.39
N LYS A 80 -1.07 3.42 9.06
CA LYS A 80 -0.48 2.19 9.60
C LYS A 80 -1.37 1.63 10.69
N ASP A 81 -1.35 0.32 10.88
CA ASP A 81 -2.20 -0.36 11.86
C ASP A 81 -2.02 0.22 13.27
N LYS A 82 -0.78 0.53 13.65
CA LYS A 82 -0.47 1.16 14.94
C LYS A 82 -1.13 2.54 15.09
N GLU A 83 -1.17 3.34 14.03
CA GLU A 83 -1.78 4.67 14.03
C GLU A 83 -3.30 4.55 14.20
N ILE A 84 -3.92 3.62 13.46
CA ILE A 84 -5.35 3.33 13.56
C ILE A 84 -5.72 2.82 14.95
N LEU A 85 -4.97 1.86 15.48
CA LEU A 85 -5.20 1.31 16.82
C LEU A 85 -5.04 2.38 17.90
N SER A 86 -4.05 3.26 17.78
CA SER A 86 -3.87 4.39 18.71
C SER A 86 -5.09 5.31 18.73
N MET A 87 -5.72 5.57 17.57
CA MET A 87 -6.95 6.36 17.50
C MET A 87 -8.13 5.64 18.17
N ILE A 88 -8.27 4.32 17.98
CA ILE A 88 -9.32 3.51 18.61
C ILE A 88 -9.16 3.48 20.13
N GLU A 89 -7.93 3.29 20.62
CA GLU A 89 -7.63 3.23 22.06
C GLU A 89 -8.02 4.51 22.80
N VAL A 90 -7.84 5.67 22.16
CA VAL A 90 -8.24 6.96 22.73
C VAL A 90 -9.77 7.10 22.81
N LEU A 91 -10.51 6.57 21.83
CA LEU A 91 -11.98 6.60 21.81
C LEU A 91 -12.61 5.54 22.72
N SER A 92 -11.89 4.47 23.03
CA SER A 92 -12.35 3.38 23.91
C SER A 92 -12.18 3.69 25.40
N LYS A 93 -11.58 4.83 25.76
CA LYS A 93 -11.49 5.36 27.12
C LYS A 93 -12.57 6.42 27.36
#